data_AF-A0A9P9IMB3-F1
#
_entry.id   AF-A0A9P9IMB3-F1
#
_cell.length_a   1.000
_cell.length_b   1.000
_cell.length_c   1.000
_cell.angle_alpha   90.00
_cell.angle_beta   90.00
_cell.angle_gamma   90.00
#
_symmetry.space_group_name_H-M   'P 1'
#
loop_
_entity.id
_entity.type
_entity.pdbx_description
1 polymer ?
#
loop_
_entity_poly.entity_id
_entity_poly.type
_entity_poly.pdbx_seq_one_letter_code
_entity_poly.pdbx_strand_id
1 'polypeptide(L)'
;MPDDLPRHLKQTELFEKGGEFPVAARYSTEPGDSGLDDRMPQPRGFAIKLFNIHDKMLPEGESLSLTVQDIEFNSTPALDLADAKTTREIIAIHLKHGQDQKELYKYLSSRNDTSLQTARDKVRNTHLESTRQPGILRLRAQGVLGGPYAG
;
A
#
# COMPACT_ATOMS: atom_id res chain seq x y z
N MET A 1 2.07 25.36 -5.75
CA MET A 1 1.27 24.56 -4.78
C MET A 1 1.19 25.34 -3.47
N PRO A 2 0.03 25.38 -2.79
CA PRO A 2 -0.09 26.05 -1.48
C PRO A 2 0.80 25.38 -0.43
N ASP A 3 1.42 26.17 0.45
CA ASP A 3 2.33 25.70 1.52
C ASP A 3 1.71 25.90 2.92
N ASP A 4 0.42 25.56 3.02
CA ASP A 4 -0.44 25.87 4.15
C ASP A 4 -0.83 24.64 4.99
N LEU A 5 -0.14 23.51 4.80
CA LEU A 5 -0.36 22.33 5.62
C LEU A 5 -0.12 22.66 7.11
N PRO A 6 -1.03 22.23 8.02
CA PRO A 6 -0.81 22.34 9.45
C PRO A 6 0.51 21.69 9.88
N ARG A 7 1.17 22.25 10.91
CA ARG A 7 2.49 21.78 11.39
C ARG A 7 2.59 20.27 11.62
N HIS A 8 1.51 19.62 12.07
CA HIS A 8 1.49 18.18 12.33
C HIS A 8 1.39 17.31 11.06
N LEU A 9 1.12 17.91 9.89
CA LEU A 9 1.08 17.26 8.58
C LEU A 9 2.31 17.61 7.72
N LYS A 10 3.12 18.59 8.12
CA LYS A 10 4.41 18.95 7.51
C LYS A 10 5.49 17.93 7.87
N GLN A 11 5.24 16.68 7.52
CA GLN A 11 6.19 15.60 7.71
C GLN A 11 7.07 15.50 6.48
N THR A 12 8.37 15.38 6.68
CA THR A 12 9.35 15.26 5.60
C THR A 12 9.38 16.44 4.60
N GLU A 13 10.43 16.50 3.78
CA GLU A 13 10.62 17.47 2.69
C GLU A 13 9.43 17.47 1.74
N LEU A 14 8.81 16.30 1.54
CA LEU A 14 7.66 16.11 0.65
C LEU A 14 6.43 16.92 1.09
N PHE A 15 6.17 17.06 2.39
CA PHE A 15 4.98 17.77 2.90
C PHE A 15 5.32 19.05 3.67
N GLU A 16 6.60 19.36 3.91
CA GLU A 16 7.01 20.60 4.58
C GLU A 16 6.85 21.83 3.71
N LYS A 17 7.15 21.70 2.41
CA LYS A 17 7.12 22.78 1.41
C LYS A 17 6.54 22.27 0.09
N GLY A 18 5.78 23.13 -0.58
CA GLY A 18 5.27 22.82 -1.93
C GLY A 18 6.40 22.66 -2.94
N GLY A 19 6.34 21.62 -3.78
CA GLY A 19 7.35 21.34 -4.80
C GLY A 19 6.83 20.45 -5.94
N GLU A 20 7.68 20.26 -6.94
CA GLU A 20 7.45 19.34 -8.06
C GLU A 20 8.57 18.29 -8.06
N PHE A 21 8.18 17.02 -8.17
CA PHE A 21 9.12 15.90 -8.07
C PHE A 21 8.96 14.99 -9.29
N PRO A 22 10.06 14.51 -9.89
CA PRO A 22 9.98 13.44 -10.88
C PRO A 22 9.35 12.21 -10.24
N VAL A 23 8.51 11.52 -11.02
CA VAL A 23 7.73 10.41 -10.52
C VAL A 23 7.69 9.26 -11.51
N ALA A 24 7.79 8.04 -10.99
CA ALA A 24 7.41 6.83 -11.72
C ALA A 24 6.22 6.21 -11.00
N ALA A 25 5.15 5.91 -11.74
CA ALA A 25 3.95 5.31 -11.19
C ALA A 25 3.68 3.95 -11.83
N ARG A 26 3.15 3.02 -11.03
CA ARG A 26 2.82 1.66 -11.46
C ARG A 26 1.41 1.28 -11.00
N TYR A 27 0.58 0.88 -11.95
CA TYR A 27 -0.64 0.15 -11.67
C TYR A 27 -0.35 -1.35 -11.64
N SER A 28 -1.06 -2.10 -10.80
CA SER A 28 -0.92 -3.55 -10.74
C SER A 28 -2.22 -4.26 -10.39
N THR A 29 -2.26 -5.54 -10.75
CA THR A 29 -3.34 -6.48 -10.48
C THR A 29 -2.97 -7.38 -9.30
N GLU A 30 -3.97 -7.84 -8.52
CA GLU A 30 -3.75 -8.70 -7.35
C GLU A 30 -4.64 -9.97 -7.40
N PRO A 31 -4.06 -11.19 -7.38
CA PRO A 31 -2.63 -11.50 -7.19
C PRO A 31 -1.79 -11.12 -8.41
N GLY A 32 -0.50 -10.82 -8.20
CA GLY A 32 0.40 -10.26 -9.22
C GLY A 32 0.84 -11.21 -10.34
N ASP A 33 0.06 -12.24 -10.64
CA ASP A 33 0.35 -13.20 -11.70
C ASP A 33 0.21 -12.53 -13.07
N SER A 34 1.30 -12.52 -13.85
CA SER A 34 1.42 -11.82 -15.13
C SER A 34 0.50 -12.35 -16.25
N GLY A 35 -0.24 -13.43 -16.00
CA GLY A 35 -1.20 -14.03 -16.94
C GLY A 35 -2.66 -13.71 -16.65
N LEU A 36 -2.96 -12.92 -15.61
CA LEU A 36 -4.35 -12.59 -15.25
C LEU A 36 -4.90 -11.45 -16.12
N ASP A 37 -6.15 -11.59 -16.54
CA ASP A 37 -6.85 -10.58 -17.34
C ASP A 37 -7.16 -9.33 -16.49
N ASP A 38 -6.65 -8.18 -16.91
CA ASP A 38 -6.88 -6.88 -16.26
C ASP A 38 -8.34 -6.43 -16.27
N ARG A 39 -9.21 -7.12 -17.02
CA ARG A 39 -10.66 -6.89 -17.03
C ARG A 39 -11.39 -7.70 -15.96
N MET A 40 -10.71 -8.54 -15.18
CA MET A 40 -11.37 -9.24 -14.08
C MET A 40 -11.60 -8.32 -12.88
N PRO A 41 -12.73 -8.43 -12.15
CA PRO A 41 -12.94 -7.71 -10.90
C PRO A 41 -11.95 -8.19 -9.82
N GLN A 42 -11.06 -7.29 -9.36
CA GLN A 42 -10.04 -7.58 -8.36
C GLN A 42 -9.46 -6.25 -7.82
N PRO A 43 -8.83 -6.26 -6.65
CA PRO A 43 -8.07 -5.12 -6.15
C PRO A 43 -6.99 -4.67 -7.15
N ARG A 44 -6.72 -3.36 -7.15
CA ARG A 44 -5.70 -2.73 -8.00
C ARG A 44 -4.72 -2.00 -7.12
N GLY A 45 -3.45 -2.35 -7.22
CA GLY A 45 -2.37 -1.58 -6.63
C GLY A 45 -2.08 -0.32 -7.44
N PHE A 46 -1.75 0.77 -6.76
CA PHE A 46 -1.18 1.96 -7.37
C PHE A 46 0.01 2.43 -6.52
N ALA A 47 1.20 2.26 -7.07
CA ALA A 47 2.44 2.65 -6.40
C ALA A 47 3.05 3.85 -7.12
N ILE A 48 3.55 4.80 -6.32
CA ILE A 48 4.21 6.01 -6.78
C ILE A 48 5.61 6.04 -6.17
N LYS A 49 6.64 6.10 -7.01
CA LYS A 49 8.02 6.37 -6.60
C LYS A 49 8.35 7.81 -6.93
N LEU A 50 8.63 8.60 -5.90
CA LEU A 50 9.09 9.98 -5.99
C LEU A 50 10.61 10.01 -5.91
N PHE A 51 11.24 10.80 -6.78
CA PHE A 51 12.70 10.95 -6.83
C PHE A 51 13.13 12.33 -6.31
N ASN A 52 14.39 12.41 -5.89
CA ASN A 52 15.03 13.61 -5.34
C ASN A 52 14.38 14.09 -4.03
N ILE A 53 13.98 13.14 -3.19
CA ILE A 53 13.59 13.42 -1.80
C ILE A 53 14.83 13.21 -0.94
N HIS A 54 15.36 14.28 -0.37
CA HIS A 54 16.64 14.32 0.35
C HIS A 54 16.51 14.12 1.86
N ASP A 55 15.40 13.53 2.28
CA ASP A 55 15.07 13.40 3.67
C ASP A 55 15.63 12.13 4.33
N LYS A 56 15.54 12.06 5.66
CA LYS A 56 16.02 10.89 6.40
C LYS A 56 15.19 9.66 6.07
N MET A 57 15.81 8.67 5.43
CA MET A 57 15.23 7.33 5.26
C MET A 57 15.11 6.59 6.59
N LEU A 58 14.30 5.53 6.61
CA LEU A 58 14.37 4.55 7.70
C LEU A 58 15.81 3.98 7.80
N PRO A 59 16.27 3.58 8.99
CA PRO A 59 17.66 3.13 9.21
C PRO A 59 18.13 2.07 8.22
N GLU A 60 17.24 1.17 7.82
CA GLU A 60 17.50 0.09 6.86
C GLU A 60 17.80 0.63 5.44
N GLY A 61 17.24 1.78 5.08
CA GLY A 61 17.42 2.44 3.79
C GLY A 61 18.58 3.43 3.74
N GLU A 62 19.06 3.93 4.89
CA GLU A 62 20.11 4.96 4.97
C GLU A 62 21.42 4.50 4.29
N SER A 63 21.76 3.21 4.41
CA SER A 63 22.94 2.62 3.77
C SER A 63 22.91 2.62 2.24
N LEU A 64 21.72 2.74 1.64
CA LEU A 64 21.55 2.69 0.18
C LEU A 64 21.76 4.06 -0.48
N SER A 65 21.85 5.14 0.31
CA SER A 65 22.05 6.51 -0.17
C SER A 65 21.07 6.91 -1.29
N LEU A 66 19.83 6.40 -1.23
CA LEU A 66 18.79 6.69 -2.22
C LEU A 66 18.01 7.93 -1.81
N THR A 67 17.73 8.81 -2.77
CA THR A 67 16.91 10.01 -2.58
C THR A 67 15.50 9.79 -3.11
N VAL A 68 14.80 8.80 -2.55
CA VAL A 68 13.48 8.36 -3.05
C VAL A 68 12.47 8.19 -1.92
N GLN A 69 11.21 8.35 -2.25
CA GLN A 69 10.09 8.01 -1.37
C GLN A 69 9.01 7.25 -2.15
N ASP A 70 8.57 6.12 -1.58
CA ASP A 70 7.51 5.31 -2.16
C ASP A 70 6.18 5.57 -1.44
N ILE A 71 5.11 5.72 -2.21
CA ILE A 71 3.75 5.83 -1.72
C ILE A 71 2.92 4.75 -2.40
N GLU A 72 2.38 3.84 -1.59
CA GLU A 72 1.62 2.69 -2.08
C GLU A 72 0.15 2.79 -1.68
N PHE A 73 -0.71 2.65 -2.67
CA PHE A 73 -2.16 2.62 -2.54
C PHE A 73 -2.71 1.30 -3.07
N ASN A 74 -3.93 0.98 -2.66
CA ASN A 74 -4.72 -0.07 -3.26
C ASN A 74 -6.17 0.41 -3.38
N SER A 75 -6.86 0.01 -4.45
CA SER A 75 -8.19 0.48 -4.80
C SER A 75 -9.28 0.02 -3.83
N THR A 76 -8.99 -0.96 -2.98
CA THR A 76 -9.91 -1.39 -1.92
C THR A 76 -9.72 -0.55 -0.66
N PRO A 77 -10.79 -0.12 0.02
CA PRO A 77 -10.66 0.63 1.26
C PRO A 77 -10.26 -0.23 2.47
N ALA A 78 -10.04 -1.53 2.27
CA ALA A 78 -9.71 -2.49 3.32
C ALA A 78 -8.56 -3.40 2.86
N LEU A 79 -7.65 -3.68 3.79
CA LEU A 79 -6.61 -4.69 3.66
C LEU A 79 -7.11 -5.97 4.33
N ASP A 80 -7.11 -7.08 3.60
CA ASP A 80 -7.40 -8.42 4.09
C ASP A 80 -6.23 -9.03 4.89
N LEU A 81 -5.08 -8.35 4.91
CA LEU A 81 -3.83 -8.72 5.55
C LEU A 81 -3.63 -7.94 6.88
N ALA A 82 -4.50 -8.18 7.86
CA ALA A 82 -4.60 -7.37 9.09
C ALA A 82 -3.32 -7.36 9.96
N ASP A 83 -2.57 -8.45 9.97
CA ASP A 83 -1.33 -8.62 10.74
C ASP A 83 -0.37 -9.57 10.02
N ALA A 84 0.90 -9.57 10.40
CA ALA A 84 1.95 -10.36 9.72
C ALA A 84 1.66 -11.88 9.68
N LYS A 85 0.98 -12.43 10.70
CA LYS A 85 0.63 -13.85 10.74
C LYS A 85 -0.47 -14.14 9.72
N THR A 86 -1.54 -13.36 9.75
CA THR A 86 -2.65 -13.42 8.79
C THR A 86 -2.14 -13.24 7.37
N THR A 87 -1.26 -12.26 7.13
CA THR A 87 -0.61 -12.03 5.83
C THR A 87 0.07 -13.29 5.31
N ARG A 88 0.93 -13.90 6.14
CA ARG A 88 1.68 -15.10 5.75
C ARG A 88 0.75 -16.26 5.42
N GLU A 89 -0.28 -16.48 6.23
CA GLU A 89 -1.26 -17.56 6.03
C GLU A 89 -2.05 -17.37 4.74
N ILE A 90 -2.57 -16.18 4.49
CA ILE A 90 -3.37 -15.87 3.30
C ILE A 90 -2.52 -15.95 2.03
N ILE A 91 -1.30 -15.40 2.04
CA ILE A 91 -0.37 -15.53 0.91
C ILE A 91 -0.07 -17.01 0.64
N ALA A 92 0.18 -17.82 1.67
CA ALA A 92 0.44 -19.25 1.48
C ALA A 92 -0.75 -19.99 0.85
N ILE A 93 -1.98 -19.65 1.25
CA ILE A 93 -3.20 -20.23 0.64
C ILE A 93 -3.30 -19.82 -0.83
N HIS A 94 -3.11 -18.54 -1.15
CA HIS A 94 -3.18 -18.05 -2.54
C HIS A 94 -2.08 -18.62 -3.43
N LEU A 95 -0.84 -18.73 -2.93
CA LEU A 95 0.25 -19.35 -3.70
C LEU A 95 -0.02 -20.83 -4.02
N LYS A 96 -0.71 -21.55 -3.13
CA LYS A 96 -0.99 -22.97 -3.30
C LYS A 96 -2.27 -23.26 -4.12
N HIS A 97 -3.28 -22.40 -3.99
CA HIS A 97 -4.62 -22.66 -4.52
C HIS A 97 -5.17 -21.55 -5.44
N GLY A 98 -4.42 -20.47 -5.68
CA GLY A 98 -4.91 -19.30 -6.42
C GLY A 98 -5.35 -19.57 -7.86
N GLN A 99 -4.87 -20.66 -8.45
CA GLN A 99 -5.25 -21.11 -9.81
C GLN A 99 -6.50 -22.01 -9.83
N ASP A 100 -7.01 -22.43 -8.66
CA ASP A 100 -8.26 -23.19 -8.51
C ASP A 100 -9.17 -22.46 -7.51
N GLN A 101 -10.06 -21.62 -8.04
CA GLN A 101 -10.96 -20.82 -7.22
C GLN A 101 -11.82 -21.65 -6.28
N LYS A 102 -12.22 -22.87 -6.68
CA LYS A 102 -13.07 -23.73 -5.86
C LYS A 102 -12.30 -24.26 -4.65
N GLU A 103 -11.09 -24.74 -4.85
CA GLU A 103 -10.23 -25.16 -3.74
C GLU A 103 -9.78 -23.98 -2.88
N LEU A 104 -9.44 -22.83 -3.48
CA LEU A 104 -9.15 -21.60 -2.74
C LEU A 104 -10.29 -21.25 -1.76
N TYR A 105 -11.52 -21.22 -2.25
CA TYR A 105 -12.70 -20.88 -1.43
C TYR A 105 -12.96 -21.89 -0.31
N LYS A 106 -12.62 -23.17 -0.48
CA LYS A 106 -12.73 -24.17 0.59
C LYS A 106 -11.83 -23.83 1.78
N TYR A 107 -10.60 -23.37 1.53
CA TYR A 107 -9.70 -22.92 2.60
C TYR A 107 -10.15 -21.58 3.18
N LEU A 108 -10.48 -20.59 2.35
CA LEU A 108 -10.91 -19.28 2.83
C LEU A 108 -12.21 -19.34 3.65
N SER A 109 -13.16 -20.21 3.28
CA SER A 109 -14.44 -20.37 3.99
C SER A 109 -14.34 -21.06 5.35
N SER A 110 -13.23 -21.74 5.63
CA SER A 110 -12.97 -22.37 6.93
C SER A 110 -12.39 -21.40 7.97
N ARG A 111 -12.02 -20.19 7.57
CA ARG A 111 -11.42 -19.19 8.45
C ARG A 111 -12.50 -18.38 9.18
N ASN A 112 -12.13 -17.74 10.27
CA ASN A 112 -13.03 -16.84 11.00
C ASN A 112 -13.21 -15.46 10.30
N ASP A 113 -12.28 -15.09 9.43
CA ASP A 113 -12.25 -13.83 8.67
C ASP A 113 -12.70 -13.99 7.21
N THR A 114 -13.39 -15.08 6.85
CA THR A 114 -13.84 -15.39 5.47
C THR A 114 -14.51 -14.21 4.76
N SER A 115 -15.35 -13.46 5.47
CA SER A 115 -16.07 -12.32 4.87
C SER A 115 -15.11 -11.25 4.37
N LEU A 116 -14.01 -11.01 5.09
CA LEU A 116 -12.94 -10.09 4.70
C LEU A 116 -12.11 -10.67 3.54
N GLN A 117 -11.70 -11.93 3.66
CA GLN A 117 -10.84 -12.60 2.67
C GLN A 117 -11.53 -12.77 1.29
N THR A 118 -12.85 -12.88 1.27
CA THR A 118 -13.65 -13.00 0.03
C THR A 118 -14.23 -11.66 -0.45
N ALA A 119 -14.05 -10.57 0.29
CA ALA A 119 -14.56 -9.25 -0.11
C ALA A 119 -13.83 -8.70 -1.35
N ARG A 120 -12.56 -9.07 -1.54
CA ARG A 120 -11.73 -8.68 -2.68
C ARG A 120 -12.33 -9.07 -4.04
N ASP A 121 -13.05 -10.19 -4.10
CA ASP A 121 -13.68 -10.68 -5.33
C ASP A 121 -14.99 -9.96 -5.66
N LYS A 122 -15.48 -9.11 -4.75
CA LYS A 122 -16.71 -8.32 -4.90
C LYS A 122 -16.42 -6.88 -5.31
N VAL A 123 -15.14 -6.55 -5.56
CA VAL A 123 -14.72 -5.20 -5.92
C VAL A 123 -15.24 -4.84 -7.30
N ARG A 124 -15.64 -3.58 -7.47
CA ARG A 124 -16.13 -3.11 -8.77
C ARG A 124 -15.01 -3.15 -9.79
N ASN A 125 -15.29 -3.74 -10.94
CA ASN A 125 -14.40 -3.67 -12.10
C ASN A 125 -14.54 -2.29 -12.77
N THR A 126 -13.73 -1.34 -12.33
CA THR A 126 -13.60 -0.01 -12.94
C THR A 126 -12.30 0.10 -13.71
N HIS A 127 -12.31 0.89 -14.78
CA HIS A 127 -11.10 1.22 -15.53
C HIS A 127 -10.05 1.86 -14.60
N LEU A 128 -8.77 1.56 -14.82
CA LEU A 128 -7.68 1.94 -13.92
C LEU A 128 -7.63 3.46 -13.66
N GLU A 129 -7.78 4.26 -14.71
CA GLU A 129 -7.75 5.72 -14.62
C GLU A 129 -8.97 6.33 -13.89
N SER A 130 -10.06 5.58 -13.79
CA SER A 130 -11.30 5.98 -13.12
C SER A 130 -11.42 5.41 -11.71
N THR A 131 -10.40 4.69 -11.25
CA THR A 131 -10.41 3.99 -9.96
C THR A 131 -9.82 4.89 -8.88
N ARG A 132 -10.58 5.10 -7.80
CA ARG A 132 -10.07 5.80 -6.62
C ARG A 132 -9.05 4.92 -5.89
N GLN A 133 -7.99 5.55 -5.39
CA GLN A 133 -6.88 4.89 -4.70
C GLN A 133 -6.78 5.42 -3.26
N PRO A 134 -7.57 4.89 -2.31
CA PRO A 134 -7.46 5.29 -0.92
C PRO A 134 -6.13 4.82 -0.31
N GLY A 135 -5.56 5.64 0.59
CA GLY A 135 -4.51 5.17 1.49
C GLY A 135 -5.13 4.25 2.56
N ILE A 136 -4.69 2.99 2.63
CA ILE A 136 -5.32 1.98 3.49
C ILE A 136 -4.70 1.96 4.90
N LEU A 137 -3.42 2.31 5.01
CA LEU A 137 -2.75 2.40 6.30
C LEU A 137 -2.88 3.81 6.87
N ARG A 138 -3.30 3.90 8.14
CA ARG A 138 -3.25 5.15 8.89
C ARG A 138 -1.79 5.50 9.18
N LEU A 139 -1.23 6.40 8.39
CA LEU A 139 0.05 7.02 8.69
C LEU A 139 -0.10 7.85 9.98
N ARG A 140 0.67 7.51 11.02
CA ARG A 140 0.78 8.36 12.21
C ARG A 140 1.95 9.31 12.01
N ALA A 141 1.68 10.59 12.21
CA ALA A 141 2.76 11.55 12.32
C ALA A 141 3.54 11.32 13.61
N GLN A 142 4.71 10.67 13.52
CA GLN A 142 5.65 10.63 14.62
C GLN A 142 6.33 11.99 14.70
N GLY A 143 5.81 12.87 15.57
CA GLY A 143 6.62 13.94 16.11
C GLY A 143 7.68 13.31 16.99
N VAL A 144 8.96 13.47 16.64
CA VAL A 144 10.06 13.24 17.57
C VAL A 144 9.89 14.27 18.68
N LEU A 145 9.17 13.89 19.74
CA LEU A 145 9.23 14.61 21.00
C LEU A 145 10.64 14.36 21.54
N GLY A 146 11.45 15.41 21.52
CA GLY A 146 12.77 15.39 22.16
C GLY A 146 12.62 14.88 23.59
N GLY A 147 13.26 13.74 23.86
CA GLY A 147 13.44 13.24 25.21
C GLY A 147 14.37 14.18 26.00
N PRO A 148 14.20 14.28 27.33
CA PRO A 148 14.89 15.27 28.14
C PRO A 148 16.29 14.78 28.53
N TYR A 149 17.17 14.51 27.57
CA TYR A 149 18.59 14.24 27.84
C TYR A 149 19.43 14.73 26.66
N ALA A 150 19.65 16.04 26.60
CA ALA A 150 20.79 16.64 25.92
C ALA A 150 21.55 17.45 26.98
N GLY A 151 22.61 16.86 27.51
CA GLY A 151 23.66 17.53 28.26
C GLY A 151 24.88 17.72 27.36
#